data_AF-A0A1E3SF24-F1
#
_entry.id   AF-A0A1E3SF24-F1
#
_cell.length_a   1.000
_cell.length_b   1.000
_cell.length_c   1.000
_cell.angle_alpha   90.00
_cell.angle_beta   90.00
_cell.angle_gamma   90.00
#
_symmetry.space_group_name_H-M   'P 1'
#
loop_
_entity.id
_entity.type
_entity.pdbx_description
1 polymer ?
#
loop_
_entity_poly.entity_id
_entity_poly.type
_entity_poly.pdbx_seq_one_letter_code
_entity_poly.pdbx_strand_id
1 'polypeptide(L)'
;MADGPVRQRLRSSIRALAAHRGPNSSICPSDAARAVGGDDWRDLMGEARDLARELARSGDVEITQRGDVLDPDGAWRGPIRIRIVAR
;
A
#
# COMPACT_ATOMS: atom_id res chain seq x y z
N MET A 1 15.18 6.28 13.90
CA MET A 1 14.92 7.54 13.18
C MET A 1 13.45 7.55 12.86
N ALA A 2 12.68 8.52 13.35
CA ALA A 2 11.25 8.60 13.06
C ALA A 2 11.07 8.80 11.55
N ASP A 3 10.21 7.99 10.94
CA ASP A 3 9.84 8.14 9.53
C ASP A 3 9.46 9.59 9.21
N GLY A 4 9.89 10.09 8.04
CA GLY A 4 9.54 11.45 7.61
C GLY A 4 8.03 11.67 7.52
N PRO A 5 7.53 12.91 7.66
CA PRO A 5 6.09 13.20 7.71
C PRO A 5 5.32 12.80 6.44
N VAL A 6 6.00 12.69 5.30
CA VAL A 6 5.41 12.18 4.05
C VAL A 6 5.15 10.68 4.14
N ARG A 7 6.12 9.89 4.62
CA ARG A 7 6.02 8.44 4.76
C ARG A 7 4.91 8.04 5.74
N GLN A 8 4.80 8.74 6.86
CA GLN A 8 3.73 8.52 7.83
C GLN A 8 2.33 8.80 7.24
N ARG A 9 2.20 9.87 6.46
CA ARG A 9 0.96 10.17 5.71
C ARG A 9 0.66 9.09 4.70
N LEU A 10 1.65 8.64 3.93
CA LEU A 10 1.50 7.59 2.94
C LEU A 10 1.06 6.25 3.57
N ARG A 11 1.66 5.86 4.70
CA ARG A 11 1.25 4.66 5.46
C ARG A 11 -0.20 4.76 5.91
N SER A 12 -0.58 5.92 6.45
CA SER A 12 -1.94 6.20 6.91
C SER A 12 -2.95 6.18 5.75
N SER A 13 -2.59 6.77 4.62
CA SER A 13 -3.42 6.79 3.40
C SER A 13 -3.63 5.39 2.83
N ILE A 14 -2.61 4.52 2.82
CA ILE A 14 -2.79 3.12 2.38
C ILE A 14 -3.84 2.43 3.24
N ARG A 15 -3.71 2.48 4.57
CA ARG A 15 -4.66 1.84 5.50
C ARG A 15 -6.06 2.42 5.37
N ALA A 16 -6.18 3.75 5.35
CA ALA A 16 -7.46 4.43 5.29
C ALA A 16 -8.21 4.14 3.97
N LEU A 17 -7.52 4.21 2.83
CA LEU A 17 -8.13 3.94 1.53
C LEU A 17 -8.50 2.45 1.38
N ALA A 18 -7.64 1.53 1.83
CA ALA A 18 -7.94 0.11 1.81
C ALA A 18 -9.14 -0.23 2.71
N ALA A 19 -9.18 0.33 3.93
CA ALA A 19 -10.30 0.15 4.85
C ALA A 19 -11.60 0.73 4.28
N HIS A 20 -11.55 1.92 3.66
CA HIS A 20 -12.72 2.55 3.04
C HIS A 20 -13.29 1.73 1.89
N ARG A 21 -12.43 1.05 1.11
CA ARG A 21 -12.86 0.12 0.04
C ARG A 21 -13.46 -1.17 0.59
N GLY A 22 -13.07 -1.57 1.81
CA GLY A 22 -13.54 -2.79 2.46
C GLY A 22 -12.88 -4.08 1.94
N PRO A 23 -13.17 -5.23 2.57
CA PRO A 23 -12.47 -6.49 2.33
C PRO A 23 -12.71 -7.08 0.93
N ASN A 24 -13.83 -6.74 0.29
CA ASN A 24 -14.19 -7.23 -1.04
C ASN A 24 -13.63 -6.38 -2.19
N SER A 25 -12.84 -5.35 -1.88
CA SER A 25 -12.25 -4.45 -2.86
C SER A 25 -10.80 -4.15 -2.51
N SER A 26 -10.13 -3.40 -3.37
CA SER A 26 -8.70 -3.11 -3.21
C SER A 26 -8.35 -1.74 -3.75
N ILE A 27 -7.17 -1.27 -3.37
CA ILE A 27 -6.49 -0.12 -3.95
C ILE A 27 -5.19 -0.58 -4.65
N CYS A 28 -4.46 0.34 -5.28
CA CYS A 28 -3.08 0.14 -5.68
C CYS A 28 -2.16 1.18 -5.00
N PRO A 29 -0.82 1.00 -5.03
CA PRO A 29 0.11 1.95 -4.43
C PRO A 29 -0.08 3.39 -4.94
N SER A 30 -0.43 3.56 -6.22
CA SER A 30 -0.62 4.88 -6.80
C SER A 30 -1.85 5.63 -6.28
N ASP A 31 -2.84 4.94 -5.70
CA ASP A 31 -4.00 5.60 -5.09
C ASP A 31 -3.57 6.39 -3.85
N ALA A 32 -2.78 5.76 -2.97
CA ALA A 32 -2.23 6.43 -1.80
C ALA A 32 -1.16 7.47 -2.16
N ALA A 33 -0.31 7.17 -3.15
CA ALA A 33 0.70 8.13 -3.61
C ALA A 33 0.06 9.41 -4.17
N ARG A 34 -1.00 9.31 -4.96
CA ARG A 34 -1.74 10.48 -5.47
C ARG A 34 -2.40 11.28 -4.36
N ALA A 35 -2.98 10.60 -3.37
CA ALA A 35 -3.62 11.26 -2.23
C ALA A 35 -2.62 12.08 -1.39
N VAL A 36 -1.35 11.70 -1.34
CA VAL A 36 -0.31 12.37 -0.52
C VAL A 36 0.57 13.32 -1.32
N GLY A 37 0.94 12.94 -2.54
CA GLY A 37 1.95 13.63 -3.36
C GLY A 37 1.38 14.55 -4.44
N GLY A 38 0.07 14.54 -4.71
CA GLY A 38 -0.51 15.39 -5.75
C GLY A 38 0.14 15.13 -7.12
N ASP A 39 0.69 16.18 -7.74
CA ASP A 39 1.38 16.10 -9.03
C ASP A 39 2.70 15.30 -8.97
N ASP A 40 3.37 15.30 -7.81
CA ASP A 40 4.65 14.61 -7.58
C ASP A 40 4.48 13.17 -7.09
N TRP A 41 3.27 12.59 -7.21
CA TRP A 41 2.96 11.26 -6.69
C TRP A 41 3.89 10.15 -7.23
N ARG A 42 4.49 10.34 -8.40
CA ARG A 42 5.37 9.35 -9.01
C ARG A 42 6.62 9.11 -8.17
N ASP A 43 7.13 10.13 -7.49
CA ASP A 43 8.31 10.04 -6.63
C ASP A 43 8.03 9.21 -5.37
N LEU A 44 6.76 9.11 -4.97
CA LEU A 44 6.32 8.32 -3.83
C LEU A 44 6.05 6.84 -4.17
N MET A 45 6.17 6.43 -5.44
CA MET A 45 5.81 5.05 -5.84
C MET A 45 6.71 3.97 -5.28
N GLY A 46 7.99 4.29 -5.01
CA GLY A 46 8.91 3.38 -4.31
C GLY A 46 8.45 3.19 -2.87
N GLU A 47 8.33 4.30 -2.14
CA GLU A 47 7.91 4.33 -0.74
C GLU A 47 6.52 3.69 -0.53
N ALA A 48 5.57 3.93 -1.43
CA ALA A 48 4.24 3.34 -1.36
C ALA A 48 4.27 1.80 -1.46
N ARG A 49 5.18 1.25 -2.27
CA ARG A 49 5.38 -0.20 -2.39
C ARG A 49 6.07 -0.78 -1.16
N ASP A 50 7.06 -0.08 -0.62
CA ASP A 50 7.78 -0.53 0.58
C ASP A 50 6.87 -0.53 1.82
N LEU A 51 6.05 0.53 1.97
CA LEU A 51 5.02 0.57 3.01
C LEU A 51 3.94 -0.49 2.83
N ALA A 52 3.54 -0.81 1.60
CA ALA A 52 2.62 -1.91 1.36
C ALA A 52 3.19 -3.24 1.86
N ARG A 53 4.49 -3.51 1.61
CA ARG A 53 5.19 -4.70 2.13
C ARG A 53 5.23 -4.70 3.66
N GLU A 54 5.56 -3.57 4.28
CA GLU A 54 5.57 -3.46 5.75
C GLU A 54 4.21 -3.74 6.38
N LEU A 55 3.16 -3.15 5.81
CA LEU A 55 1.80 -3.37 6.29
C LEU A 55 1.38 -4.83 6.13
N ALA A 56 1.76 -5.46 5.02
CA ALA A 56 1.52 -6.87 4.80
C ALA A 56 2.28 -7.77 5.78
N ARG A 57 3.55 -7.48 6.07
CA ARG A 57 4.31 -8.17 7.12
C ARG A 57 3.65 -8.04 8.49
N SER A 58 3.06 -6.89 8.80
CA SER A 58 2.34 -6.68 10.06
C SER A 58 0.93 -7.29 10.10
N GLY A 59 0.44 -7.85 9.01
CA GLY A 59 -0.92 -8.39 8.89
C GLY A 59 -2.02 -7.32 8.85
N ASP A 60 -1.67 -6.06 8.55
CA ASP A 60 -2.65 -4.98 8.39
C ASP A 60 -3.36 -5.04 7.03
N VAL A 61 -2.66 -5.52 6.00
CA VAL A 61 -3.15 -5.62 4.61
C VAL A 61 -2.66 -6.89 3.94
N GLU A 62 -3.31 -7.30 2.86
CA GLU A 62 -2.78 -8.29 1.91
C GLU A 62 -2.37 -7.61 0.61
N ILE A 63 -1.26 -8.08 0.03
CA ILE A 63 -0.86 -7.70 -1.33
C ILE A 63 -1.24 -8.84 -2.26
N THR A 64 -1.92 -8.51 -3.35
CA THR A 64 -2.26 -9.48 -4.38
C THR A 64 -1.81 -9.03 -5.77
N GLN A 65 -1.52 -9.99 -6.63
CA GLN A 65 -1.24 -9.76 -8.05
C GLN A 65 -1.97 -10.83 -8.86
N ARG A 66 -2.80 -10.38 -9.82
CA ARG A 66 -3.64 -11.26 -10.65
C ARG A 66 -4.54 -12.23 -9.84
N GLY A 67 -4.87 -11.86 -8.60
CA GLY A 67 -5.72 -12.64 -7.70
C GLY A 67 -4.94 -13.40 -6.64
N ASP A 68 -3.66 -13.67 -6.86
CA ASP A 68 -2.81 -14.44 -5.94
C ASP A 68 -2.23 -13.55 -4.84
N VAL A 69 -2.22 -14.04 -3.60
CA VAL A 69 -1.56 -13.38 -2.47
C VAL A 69 -0.05 -13.48 -2.65
N LEU A 70 0.64 -12.36 -2.54
CA LEU A 70 2.09 -12.28 -2.67
C LEU A 70 2.77 -12.35 -1.30
N ASP A 71 3.90 -13.04 -1.25
CA ASP A 71 4.85 -12.92 -0.15
C ASP A 71 5.43 -11.49 -0.10
N PRO A 72 5.29 -10.75 1.01
CA PRO A 72 5.81 -9.40 1.14
C PRO A 72 7.35 -9.32 1.13
N ASP A 73 8.07 -10.42 1.32
CA ASP A 73 9.53 -10.50 1.24
C ASP A 73 10.01 -11.12 -0.09
N GLY A 74 9.09 -11.61 -0.91
CA GLY A 74 9.35 -12.16 -2.23
C GLY A 74 9.67 -11.11 -3.31
N ALA A 75 10.30 -11.58 -4.40
CA ALA A 75 10.54 -10.78 -5.59
C ALA A 75 9.31 -10.76 -6.50
N TRP A 76 8.74 -9.59 -6.73
CA TRP A 76 7.62 -9.38 -7.65
C TRP A 76 7.75 -8.05 -8.38
N ARG A 77 7.14 -7.97 -9.58
CA ARG A 77 7.17 -6.77 -10.43
C ARG A 77 5.81 -6.51 -11.05
N GLY A 78 5.55 -5.24 -11.36
CA GLY A 78 4.34 -4.80 -12.05
C GLY A 78 3.23 -4.33 -11.13
N PRO A 79 1.98 -4.29 -11.64
CA PRO A 79 0.82 -3.84 -10.88
C PRO A 79 0.46 -4.82 -9.76
N ILE A 80 0.21 -4.27 -8.57
CA ILE A 80 -0.25 -4.98 -7.39
C ILE A 80 -1.52 -4.32 -6.85
N ARG A 81 -2.28 -5.07 -6.07
CA ARG A 81 -3.45 -4.61 -5.33
C ARG A 81 -3.22 -4.77 -3.83
N ILE A 82 -3.75 -3.84 -3.04
CA ILE A 82 -3.67 -3.83 -1.58
C ILE A 82 -5.10 -3.95 -1.04
N ARG A 83 -5.36 -4.96 -0.21
CA ARG A 83 -6.65 -5.23 0.45
C ARG A 83 -6.51 -5.11 1.95
N ILE A 84 -7.53 -4.59 2.62
CA ILE A 84 -7.54 -4.57 4.09
C ILE A 84 -7.75 -6.00 4.60
N VAL A 85 -7.00 -6.40 5.64
CA VAL A 85 -7.29 -7.64 6.36
C VAL A 85 -8.37 -7.32 7.39
N ALA A 86 -9.56 -7.89 7.23
CA ALA A 86 -10.59 -7.82 8.27
C ALA A 86 -10.12 -8.68 9.46
N ARG A 87 -9.92 -8.06 10.62
CA ARG A 87 -9.79 -8.79 11.88
C ARG A 87 -11.17 -9.13 12.41
#